data_AF-A0A8C9VQJ0-F1
#
_entry.id   AF-A0A8C9VQJ0-F1
#
_cell.length_a   1.000
_cell.length_b   1.000
_cell.length_c   1.000
_cell.angle_alpha   90.00
_cell.angle_beta   90.00
_cell.angle_gamma   90.00
#
_symmetry.space_group_name_H-M   'P 1'
#
loop_
_entity.id
_entity.type
_entity.pdbx_description
1 polymer ?
#
loop_
_entity_poly.entity_id
_entity_poly.type
_entity_poly.pdbx_seq_one_letter_code
_entity_poly.pdbx_strand_id
1 'polypeptide(L)'
;MVSTIHAFVVGLFCLYILWFDDAVNADPVWGDPTLVKLNVAITCGYLLYDLALLACNWSTMGDGFFVCHHVAALYAYSYVLTRGLLPYFANFRLISELSTPFVNQRWFFEALSFPRSHHLVVANGVAMAVVFFLVRIAVIPTYYARVIATFGTPAFYRLGLGAQVAWILSCVCLDILNAIWMYKIARGCYRVLTGAGQMGKSK
;
A
#
# COMPACT_ATOMS: atom_id res chain seq x y z
N MET A 1 -2.35 2.36 -16.31
CA MET A 1 -3.70 1.74 -16.44
C MET A 1 -3.77 0.42 -15.69
N VAL A 2 -2.82 -0.51 -15.91
CA VAL A 2 -2.74 -1.80 -15.20
C VAL A 2 -2.77 -1.64 -13.67
N SER A 3 -1.95 -0.73 -13.13
CA SER A 3 -1.90 -0.41 -11.69
C SER A 3 -3.26 0.00 -11.10
N THR A 4 -4.02 0.84 -11.82
CA THR A 4 -5.36 1.27 -11.37
C THR A 4 -6.35 0.10 -11.36
N ILE A 5 -6.35 -0.76 -12.38
CA ILE A 5 -7.25 -1.92 -12.44
C ILE A 5 -6.94 -2.88 -11.30
N HIS A 6 -5.65 -3.21 -11.11
CA HIS A 6 -5.18 -4.00 -9.96
C HIS A 6 -5.68 -3.41 -8.64
N ALA A 7 -5.45 -2.11 -8.44
CA ALA A 7 -5.81 -1.43 -7.20
C ALA A 7 -7.33 -1.42 -6.91
N PHE A 8 -8.16 -1.27 -7.94
CA PHE A 8 -9.62 -1.39 -7.78
C PHE A 8 -10.04 -2.80 -7.40
N VAL A 9 -9.55 -3.82 -8.12
CA VAL A 9 -9.88 -5.21 -7.83
C VAL A 9 -9.45 -5.58 -6.42
N VAL A 10 -8.18 -5.34 -6.09
CA VAL A 10 -7.62 -5.68 -4.78
C VAL A 10 -8.27 -4.86 -3.67
N GLY A 11 -8.44 -3.55 -3.87
CA GLY A 11 -9.08 -2.67 -2.89
C GLY A 11 -10.52 -3.07 -2.57
N LEU A 12 -11.32 -3.44 -3.58
CA LEU A 12 -12.69 -3.91 -3.37
C LEU A 12 -12.73 -5.25 -2.63
N PHE A 13 -11.85 -6.19 -2.99
CA PHE A 13 -11.71 -7.46 -2.26
C PHE A 13 -11.30 -7.22 -0.80
N CYS A 14 -10.39 -6.27 -0.54
CA CYS A 14 -9.98 -5.94 0.83
C CYS A 14 -11.14 -5.45 1.68
N LEU A 15 -11.91 -4.50 1.15
CA LEU A 15 -13.08 -3.95 1.84
C LEU A 15 -14.14 -5.02 2.08
N TYR A 16 -14.37 -5.90 1.10
CA TYR A 16 -15.28 -7.03 1.25
C TYR A 16 -14.83 -7.96 2.38
N ILE A 17 -13.57 -8.39 2.39
CA ILE A 17 -13.03 -9.29 3.43
C ILE A 17 -13.11 -8.62 4.81
N LEU A 18 -12.74 -7.34 4.93
CA LEU A 18 -12.81 -6.64 6.21
C LEU A 18 -14.24 -6.51 6.75
N TRP A 19 -15.24 -6.41 5.88
CA TRP A 19 -16.62 -6.16 6.30
C TRP A 19 -17.48 -7.42 6.45
N PHE A 20 -17.15 -8.48 5.70
CA PHE A 20 -18.01 -9.67 5.56
C PHE A 20 -17.32 -11.01 5.84
N ASP A 21 -16.00 -11.05 6.01
CA ASP A 21 -15.28 -12.30 6.32
C ASP A 21 -15.09 -12.46 7.84
N ASP A 22 -16.12 -13.01 8.49
CA ASP A 22 -16.11 -13.25 9.94
C ASP A 22 -14.99 -14.21 10.37
N ALA A 23 -14.60 -15.17 9.51
CA ALA A 23 -13.57 -16.14 9.84
C ALA A 23 -12.20 -15.46 10.00
N VAL A 24 -11.83 -14.61 9.04
CA VAL A 24 -10.58 -13.83 9.09
C VAL A 24 -10.60 -12.77 10.20
N ASN A 25 -11.76 -12.15 10.44
CA ASN A 25 -11.90 -11.09 11.44
C ASN A 25 -11.92 -11.62 12.88
N ALA A 26 -12.45 -12.84 13.10
CA ALA A 26 -12.48 -13.50 14.41
C ALA A 26 -11.14 -14.11 14.80
N ASP A 27 -10.40 -14.69 13.85
CA ASP A 27 -9.03 -15.18 14.05
C ASP A 27 -8.05 -14.48 13.09
N PRO A 28 -7.46 -13.35 13.51
CA PRO A 28 -6.56 -12.58 12.66
C PRO A 28 -5.30 -13.33 12.18
N VAL A 29 -4.91 -14.40 12.89
CA VAL A 29 -3.65 -15.11 12.66
C VAL A 29 -3.85 -16.36 11.82
N TRP A 30 -4.94 -17.10 12.05
CA TRP A 30 -5.19 -18.42 11.46
C TRP A 30 -6.59 -18.62 10.86
N GLY A 31 -7.40 -17.57 10.75
CA GLY A 31 -8.71 -17.62 10.09
C GLY A 31 -8.62 -18.14 8.65
N ASP A 32 -9.74 -18.62 8.09
CA ASP A 32 -9.75 -19.21 6.74
C ASP A 32 -9.17 -18.22 5.71
N PRO A 33 -7.99 -18.50 5.12
CA PRO A 33 -7.30 -17.53 4.32
C PRO A 33 -7.74 -17.61 2.85
N THR A 34 -8.79 -18.36 2.47
CA THR A 34 -9.11 -18.65 1.06
C THR A 34 -9.28 -17.39 0.20
N LEU A 35 -10.13 -16.46 0.62
CA LEU A 35 -10.34 -15.19 -0.10
C LEU A 35 -9.12 -14.27 -0.02
N VAL A 36 -8.45 -14.24 1.14
CA VAL A 36 -7.22 -13.46 1.32
C VAL A 36 -6.10 -13.97 0.41
N LYS A 37 -5.92 -15.28 0.28
CA LYS A 37 -4.92 -15.90 -0.61
C LYS A 37 -5.18 -15.56 -2.05
N LEU A 38 -6.44 -15.56 -2.49
CA LEU A 38 -6.79 -15.11 -3.84
C LEU A 38 -6.39 -13.65 -4.05
N ASN A 39 -6.75 -12.77 -3.12
CA ASN A 39 -6.44 -11.35 -3.22
C ASN A 39 -4.91 -11.09 -3.21
N VAL A 40 -4.20 -11.74 -2.30
CA VAL A 40 -2.73 -11.67 -2.19
C VAL A 40 -2.07 -12.26 -3.43
N ALA A 41 -2.60 -13.32 -4.04
CA ALA A 41 -2.04 -13.91 -5.25
C ALA A 41 -2.14 -12.93 -6.44
N ILE A 42 -3.26 -12.23 -6.58
CA ILE A 42 -3.44 -11.16 -7.57
C ILE A 42 -2.39 -10.06 -7.34
N THR A 43 -2.21 -9.62 -6.09
CA THR A 43 -1.17 -8.62 -5.77
C THR A 43 0.23 -9.12 -6.05
N CYS A 44 0.60 -10.33 -5.65
CA CYS A 44 1.91 -10.89 -5.94
C CYS A 44 2.19 -10.97 -7.45
N GLY A 45 1.21 -11.37 -8.26
CA GLY A 45 1.32 -11.37 -9.72
C GLY A 45 1.58 -9.97 -10.27
N TYR A 46 0.89 -8.96 -9.75
CA TYR A 46 1.11 -7.56 -10.11
C TYR A 46 2.49 -7.05 -9.68
N LEU A 47 2.94 -7.32 -8.44
CA LEU A 47 4.25 -6.89 -7.95
C LEU A 47 5.40 -7.51 -8.76
N LEU A 48 5.26 -8.77 -9.18
CA LEU A 48 6.22 -9.43 -10.07
C LEU A 48 6.25 -8.77 -11.46
N TYR A 49 5.08 -8.43 -12.01
CA TYR A 49 4.98 -7.70 -13.27
C TYR A 49 5.66 -6.33 -13.18
N ASP A 50 5.41 -5.56 -12.11
CA ASP A 50 6.04 -4.25 -11.88
C ASP A 50 7.56 -4.35 -11.73
N LEU A 51 8.05 -5.36 -11.01
CA LEU A 51 9.49 -5.63 -10.91
C LEU A 51 10.12 -5.98 -12.26
N ALA A 52 9.46 -6.80 -13.07
CA ALA A 52 9.94 -7.15 -14.41
C ALA A 52 10.00 -5.91 -15.32
N LEU A 53 8.96 -5.07 -15.30
CA LEU A 53 8.95 -3.81 -16.03
C LEU A 53 10.09 -2.88 -15.58
N LEU A 54 10.31 -2.76 -14.27
CA LEU A 54 11.39 -1.94 -13.71
C LEU A 54 12.77 -2.46 -14.14
N ALA A 55 12.98 -3.78 -14.12
CA ALA A 55 14.23 -4.40 -14.55
C ALA A 55 14.49 -4.17 -16.05
N CYS A 56 13.47 -4.28 -16.89
CA CYS A 56 13.57 -4.00 -18.32
C CYS A 56 13.80 -2.52 -18.64
N ASN A 57 13.37 -1.60 -17.77
CA ASN A 57 13.42 -0.14 -17.97
C ASN A 57 14.28 0.59 -16.92
N TRP A 58 15.31 -0.08 -16.40
CA TRP A 58 16.09 0.39 -15.26
C TRP A 58 16.68 1.79 -15.44
N SER A 59 17.17 2.10 -16.65
CA SER A 59 17.78 3.40 -17.00
C SER A 59 16.82 4.59 -16.84
N THR A 60 15.52 4.35 -16.83
CA THR A 60 14.49 5.39 -16.80
C THR A 60 13.70 5.40 -15.49
N MET A 61 13.50 4.22 -14.88
CA MET A 61 12.56 4.05 -13.76
C MET A 61 13.20 3.50 -12.48
N GLY A 62 14.48 3.11 -12.50
CA GLY A 62 15.14 2.42 -11.40
C GLY A 62 15.08 3.17 -10.07
N ASP A 63 14.39 2.59 -9.09
CA ASP A 63 14.34 3.07 -7.71
C ASP A 63 14.59 1.89 -6.75
N GLY A 64 15.76 1.90 -6.10
CA GLY A 64 16.15 0.84 -5.16
C GLY A 64 15.19 0.71 -3.98
N PHE A 65 14.60 1.81 -3.50
CA PHE A 65 13.60 1.75 -2.42
C PHE A 65 12.33 1.05 -2.89
N PHE A 66 11.92 1.29 -4.13
CA PHE A 66 10.78 0.61 -4.75
C PHE A 66 11.03 -0.89 -4.90
N VAL A 67 12.22 -1.30 -5.35
CA VAL A 67 12.61 -2.73 -5.42
C VAL A 67 12.57 -3.38 -4.04
N CYS A 68 13.24 -2.78 -3.05
CA CYS A 68 13.27 -3.31 -1.69
C CYS A 68 11.86 -3.44 -1.10
N HIS A 69 10.98 -2.47 -1.37
CA HIS A 69 9.57 -2.53 -0.98
C HIS A 69 8.84 -3.73 -1.58
N HIS A 70 8.97 -3.95 -2.90
CA HIS A 70 8.30 -5.04 -3.60
C HIS A 70 8.80 -6.41 -3.13
N VAL A 71 10.11 -6.56 -2.98
CA VAL A 71 10.70 -7.82 -2.50
C VAL A 71 10.30 -8.10 -1.05
N ALA A 72 10.27 -7.10 -0.17
CA ALA A 72 9.81 -7.26 1.20
C ALA A 72 8.33 -7.67 1.27
N ALA A 73 7.48 -7.08 0.44
CA ALA A 73 6.06 -7.43 0.34
C ALA A 73 5.88 -8.87 -0.18
N LEU A 74 6.56 -9.25 -1.26
CA LEU A 74 6.54 -10.61 -1.81
C LEU A 74 7.02 -11.65 -0.80
N TYR A 75 8.08 -11.34 -0.04
CA TYR A 75 8.58 -12.22 1.00
C TYR A 75 7.53 -12.46 2.11
N ALA A 76 6.89 -11.40 2.60
CA ALA A 76 5.83 -11.53 3.61
C ALA A 76 4.60 -12.28 3.06
N TYR A 77 4.16 -11.95 1.85
CA TYR A 77 3.03 -12.60 1.20
C TYR A 77 3.26 -14.07 0.84
N SER A 78 4.53 -14.49 0.66
CA SER A 78 4.85 -15.91 0.47
C SER A 78 4.36 -16.78 1.64
N TYR A 79 4.43 -16.29 2.89
CA TYR A 79 3.91 -17.00 4.06
C TYR A 79 2.38 -17.10 4.05
N VAL A 80 1.70 -16.04 3.61
CA VAL A 80 0.23 -16.04 3.47
C VAL A 80 -0.18 -17.09 2.43
N LEU A 81 0.46 -17.11 1.26
CA LEU A 81 0.11 -18.01 0.17
C LEU A 81 0.43 -19.48 0.49
N THR A 82 1.64 -19.76 0.96
CA THR A 82 2.13 -21.12 1.18
C THR A 82 1.60 -21.74 2.49
N ARG A 83 1.47 -20.94 3.54
CA ARG A 83 1.14 -21.43 4.89
C ARG A 83 -0.18 -20.90 5.44
N GLY A 84 -0.83 -19.94 4.79
CA GLY A 84 -2.11 -19.39 5.25
C GLY A 84 -1.99 -18.52 6.51
N LEU A 85 -0.81 -17.98 6.79
CA LEU A 85 -0.55 -17.22 8.02
C LEU A 85 -1.00 -15.78 7.89
N LEU A 86 -1.44 -15.19 9.01
CA LEU A 86 -1.68 -13.75 9.16
C LEU A 86 -2.65 -13.16 8.11
N PRO A 87 -3.75 -13.86 7.76
CA PRO A 87 -4.62 -13.44 6.67
C PRO A 87 -5.24 -12.06 6.90
N TYR A 88 -5.68 -11.77 8.13
CA TYR A 88 -6.23 -10.46 8.46
C TYR A 88 -5.20 -9.35 8.26
N PHE A 89 -3.97 -9.55 8.76
CA PHE A 89 -2.92 -8.55 8.65
C PHE A 89 -2.49 -8.32 7.20
N ALA A 90 -2.41 -9.38 6.39
CA ALA A 90 -2.13 -9.27 4.96
C ALA A 90 -3.22 -8.47 4.24
N ASN A 91 -4.49 -8.84 4.45
CA ASN A 91 -5.63 -8.15 3.86
C ASN A 91 -5.71 -6.68 4.30
N PHE A 92 -5.51 -6.42 5.59
CA PHE A 92 -5.51 -5.07 6.14
C PHE A 92 -4.42 -4.20 5.51
N ARG A 93 -3.26 -4.75 5.17
CA ARG A 93 -2.20 -3.99 4.49
C ARG A 93 -2.54 -3.65 3.04
N LEU A 94 -3.31 -4.51 2.36
CA LEU A 94 -3.73 -4.30 0.99
C LEU A 94 -4.76 -3.16 0.81
N ILE A 95 -5.39 -2.66 1.88
CA ILE A 95 -6.24 -1.44 1.79
C ILE A 95 -5.44 -0.23 1.28
N SER A 96 -4.11 -0.25 1.45
CA SER A 96 -3.21 0.78 0.95
C SER A 96 -3.30 0.97 -0.58
N GLU A 97 -3.73 -0.06 -1.31
CA GLU A 97 -3.95 -0.02 -2.76
C GLU A 97 -5.07 0.94 -3.16
N LEU A 98 -6.02 1.26 -2.28
CA LEU A 98 -7.09 2.22 -2.58
C LEU A 98 -6.56 3.63 -2.91
N SER A 99 -5.34 3.96 -2.51
CA SER A 99 -4.68 5.23 -2.88
C SER A 99 -3.98 5.20 -4.24
N THR A 100 -3.66 4.00 -4.76
CA THR A 100 -2.90 3.79 -5.99
C THR A 100 -3.55 4.43 -7.23
N PRO A 101 -4.90 4.42 -7.41
CA PRO A 101 -5.52 5.09 -8.54
C PRO A 101 -5.19 6.59 -8.63
N PHE A 102 -5.12 7.28 -7.49
CA PHE A 102 -4.82 8.72 -7.44
C PHE A 102 -3.34 9.02 -7.70
N VAL A 103 -2.45 8.17 -7.21
CA VAL A 103 -1.00 8.24 -7.49
C VAL A 103 -0.75 8.00 -8.98
N ASN A 104 -1.37 6.97 -9.55
CA ASN A 104 -1.25 6.66 -10.97
C ASN A 104 -1.88 7.76 -11.84
N GLN A 105 -3.01 8.33 -11.43
CA GLN A 105 -3.64 9.45 -12.15
C GLN A 105 -2.76 10.70 -12.15
N ARG A 106 -2.06 10.99 -11.04
CA ARG A 106 -1.08 12.08 -10.98
C ARG A 106 0.05 11.86 -11.99
N TRP A 107 0.59 10.65 -12.05
CA TRP A 107 1.64 10.32 -13.03
C TRP A 107 1.15 10.54 -14.47
N PHE A 108 -0.09 10.15 -14.79
CA PHE A 108 -0.67 10.41 -16.11
C PHE A 108 -0.78 11.91 -16.43
N PHE A 109 -1.20 12.75 -15.48
CA PHE A 109 -1.21 14.20 -15.69
C PHE A 109 0.19 14.76 -15.97
N GLU A 110 1.21 14.25 -15.27
CA GLU A 110 2.60 14.63 -15.50
C GLU A 110 3.09 14.16 -16.89
N ALA A 111 2.79 12.91 -17.27
CA ALA A 111 3.18 12.36 -18.58
C ALA A 111 2.49 13.08 -19.76
N LEU A 112 1.23 13.48 -19.59
CA LEU A 112 0.48 14.25 -20.58
C LEU A 112 0.78 15.77 -20.53
N SER A 113 1.75 16.19 -19.70
CA SER A 113 2.15 17.60 -19.54
C SER A 113 0.99 18.55 -19.18
N PHE A 114 0.02 18.07 -18.39
CA PHE A 114 -1.05 18.93 -17.91
C PHE A 114 -0.49 20.05 -17.02
N PRO A 115 -0.98 21.29 -17.13
CA PRO A 115 -0.57 22.37 -16.25
C PRO A 115 -0.84 22.02 -14.78
N ARG A 116 0.12 22.27 -13.89
CA ARG A 116 -0.05 21.99 -12.44
C ARG A 116 -1.18 22.79 -11.79
N SER A 117 -1.57 23.92 -12.39
CA SER A 117 -2.71 24.75 -11.96
C SER A 117 -4.05 24.24 -12.48
N HIS A 118 -4.07 23.24 -13.37
CA HIS A 118 -5.30 22.71 -13.94
C HIS A 118 -6.17 22.09 -12.84
N HIS A 119 -7.46 22.46 -12.81
CA HIS A 119 -8.39 22.08 -11.74
C HIS A 119 -8.43 20.57 -11.44
N LEU A 120 -8.35 19.70 -12.46
CA LEU A 120 -8.31 18.23 -12.29
C LEU A 120 -7.02 17.74 -11.63
N VAL A 121 -5.89 18.39 -11.91
CA VAL A 121 -4.60 18.04 -11.32
C VAL A 121 -4.60 18.41 -9.83
N VAL A 122 -5.13 19.59 -9.51
CA VAL A 122 -5.28 20.05 -8.11
C VAL A 122 -6.26 19.16 -7.35
N ALA A 123 -7.44 18.88 -7.92
CA ALA A 123 -8.45 18.02 -7.32
C ALA A 123 -7.91 16.61 -7.06
N ASN A 124 -7.23 15.99 -8.04
CA ASN A 124 -6.59 14.69 -7.86
C ASN A 124 -5.47 14.76 -6.81
N GLY A 125 -4.69 15.84 -6.76
CA GLY A 125 -3.65 16.02 -5.74
C GLY A 125 -4.22 16.05 -4.32
N VAL A 126 -5.32 16.77 -4.10
CA VAL A 126 -6.03 16.80 -2.82
C VAL A 126 -6.64 15.44 -2.50
N ALA A 127 -7.34 14.81 -3.44
CA ALA A 127 -7.91 13.48 -3.26
C ALA A 127 -6.84 12.43 -2.94
N MET A 128 -5.71 12.47 -3.66
CA MET A 128 -4.55 11.63 -3.39
C MET A 128 -4.05 11.82 -1.95
N ALA A 129 -3.91 13.06 -1.47
CA ALA A 129 -3.47 13.31 -0.10
C ALA A 129 -4.44 12.77 0.96
N VAL A 130 -5.75 13.00 0.76
CA VAL A 130 -6.79 12.52 1.68
C VAL A 130 -6.83 11.00 1.71
N VAL A 131 -6.95 10.35 0.56
CA VAL A 131 -7.06 8.89 0.49
C VAL A 131 -5.77 8.22 0.98
N PHE A 132 -4.60 8.74 0.60
CA PHE A 132 -3.31 8.23 1.07
C PHE A 132 -3.21 8.32 2.61
N PHE A 133 -3.61 9.45 3.21
CA PHE A 133 -3.66 9.57 4.66
C PHE A 133 -4.60 8.54 5.29
N LEU A 134 -5.84 8.43 4.79
CA LEU A 134 -6.85 7.55 5.37
C LEU A 134 -6.44 6.08 5.33
N VAL A 135 -5.95 5.59 4.19
CA VAL A 135 -5.72 4.14 3.97
C VAL A 135 -4.30 3.69 4.26
N ARG A 136 -3.35 4.62 4.50
CA ARG A 136 -1.95 4.27 4.82
C ARG A 136 -1.45 4.79 6.15
N ILE A 137 -1.95 5.93 6.64
CA ILE A 137 -1.43 6.58 7.86
C ILE A 137 -2.40 6.44 9.02
N ALA A 138 -3.68 6.82 8.82
CA ALA A 138 -4.69 6.79 9.87
C ALA A 138 -4.98 5.36 10.39
N VAL A 139 -4.72 4.34 9.56
CA VAL A 139 -4.89 2.92 9.91
C VAL A 139 -3.74 2.33 10.74
N ILE A 140 -2.59 3.01 10.82
CA ILE A 140 -1.40 2.50 11.52
C ILE A 140 -1.70 2.18 13.00
N PRO A 141 -2.34 3.07 13.79
CA PRO A 141 -2.64 2.77 15.19
C PRO A 141 -3.56 1.55 15.35
N THR A 142 -4.61 1.43 14.53
CA THR A 142 -5.53 0.29 14.57
C THR A 142 -4.84 -1.02 14.18
N TYR A 143 -3.92 -0.97 13.22
CA TYR A 143 -3.11 -2.11 12.83
C TYR A 143 -2.24 -2.60 13.99
N TYR A 144 -1.47 -1.68 14.59
CA TYR A 144 -0.55 -2.04 15.67
C TYR A 144 -1.27 -2.44 16.96
N ALA A 145 -2.47 -1.92 17.23
CA ALA A 145 -3.29 -2.41 18.33
C ALA A 145 -3.61 -3.91 18.19
N ARG A 146 -3.95 -4.38 16.97
CA ARG A 146 -4.20 -5.80 16.68
C ARG A 146 -2.92 -6.63 16.71
N VAL A 147 -1.81 -6.08 16.22
CA VAL A 147 -0.48 -6.71 16.31
C VAL A 147 -0.11 -6.95 17.78
N ILE A 148 -0.20 -5.91 18.63
CA ILE A 148 0.11 -5.98 20.07
C ILE A 148 -0.80 -7.01 20.76
N ALA A 149 -2.10 -7.02 20.45
CA ALA A 149 -3.03 -8.00 21.00
C ALA A 149 -2.71 -9.45 20.62
N THR A 150 -1.94 -9.67 19.55
CA THR A 150 -1.50 -10.99 19.12
C THR A 150 -0.24 -11.44 19.86
N PHE A 151 0.62 -10.53 20.32
CA PHE A 151 1.83 -10.89 21.05
C PHE A 151 1.54 -11.66 22.34
N GLY A 152 2.35 -12.69 22.61
CA GLY A 152 2.21 -13.54 23.79
C GLY A 152 1.09 -14.59 23.71
N THR A 153 0.33 -14.64 22.61
CA THR A 153 -0.71 -15.66 22.41
C THR A 153 -0.11 -16.97 21.88
N PRO A 154 -0.75 -18.14 22.13
CA PRO A 154 -0.36 -19.39 21.50
C PRO A 154 -0.37 -19.31 19.96
N ALA A 155 -1.30 -18.53 19.40
CA ALA A 155 -1.38 -18.28 17.96
C ALA A 155 -0.12 -17.61 17.43
N PHE A 156 0.44 -16.64 18.15
CA PHE A 156 1.69 -15.96 17.79
C PHE A 156 2.89 -16.90 17.85
N TYR A 157 3.04 -17.68 18.92
CA TYR A 157 4.18 -18.59 19.08
C TYR A 157 4.23 -19.68 17.99
N ARG A 158 3.07 -20.11 17.49
CA ARG A 158 2.94 -21.11 16.40
C ARG A 158 3.39 -20.61 15.03
N LEU A 159 3.55 -19.29 14.83
CA LEU A 159 3.98 -18.73 13.54
C LEU A 159 5.42 -19.14 13.17
N GLY A 160 6.27 -19.34 14.19
CA GLY A 160 7.70 -19.52 14.02
C GLY A 160 8.45 -18.21 13.76
N LEU A 161 9.74 -18.19 14.11
CA LEU A 161 10.56 -16.97 14.10
C LEU A 161 10.63 -16.30 12.72
N GLY A 162 10.73 -17.08 11.65
CA GLY A 162 10.81 -16.56 10.28
C GLY A 162 9.57 -15.75 9.89
N ALA A 163 8.36 -16.27 10.14
CA ALA A 163 7.12 -15.56 9.83
C ALA A 163 6.91 -14.33 10.72
N GLN A 164 7.27 -14.41 12.00
CA GLN A 164 7.20 -13.27 12.92
C GLN A 164 8.13 -12.12 12.47
N VAL A 165 9.39 -12.44 12.16
CA VAL A 165 10.36 -11.44 11.67
C VAL A 165 9.93 -10.86 10.33
N ALA A 166 9.53 -11.71 9.38
CA ALA A 166 9.05 -11.27 8.07
C ALA A 166 7.87 -10.29 8.21
N TRP A 167 6.90 -10.63 9.06
CA TRP A 167 5.73 -9.82 9.31
C TRP A 167 6.07 -8.47 9.94
N ILE A 168 6.78 -8.45 11.08
CA ILE A 168 7.04 -7.21 11.81
C ILE A 168 8.00 -6.29 11.03
N LEU A 169 9.09 -6.84 10.49
CA LEU A 169 10.09 -6.05 9.76
C LEU A 169 9.49 -5.43 8.49
N SER A 170 8.77 -6.22 7.69
CA SER A 170 8.12 -5.67 6.48
C SER A 170 7.14 -4.56 6.85
N CYS A 171 6.31 -4.75 7.88
CA CYS A 171 5.34 -3.74 8.31
C CYS A 171 6.00 -2.41 8.72
N VAL A 172 7.04 -2.47 9.56
CA VAL A 172 7.73 -1.26 10.03
C VAL A 172 8.39 -0.52 8.85
N CYS A 173 9.08 -1.26 7.97
CA CYS A 173 9.70 -0.66 6.79
C CYS A 173 8.68 0.02 5.87
N LEU A 174 7.54 -0.64 5.64
CA LEU A 174 6.45 -0.11 4.81
C LEU A 174 5.83 1.15 5.41
N ASP A 175 5.63 1.19 6.74
CA ASP A 175 5.05 2.35 7.41
C ASP A 175 5.98 3.56 7.44
N ILE A 176 7.29 3.36 7.61
CA ILE A 176 8.28 4.42 7.47
C ILE A 176 8.22 5.01 6.07
N LEU A 177 8.16 4.16 5.03
CA LEU A 177 8.08 4.61 3.65
C LEU A 177 6.77 5.38 3.38
N ASN A 178 5.64 4.88 3.88
CA ASN A 178 4.35 5.57 3.79
C ASN A 178 4.38 6.94 4.48
N ALA A 179 5.01 7.06 5.65
CA ALA A 179 5.16 8.34 6.36
C ALA A 179 6.01 9.33 5.55
N ILE A 180 7.13 8.88 4.97
CA ILE A 180 7.98 9.70 4.10
C ILE A 180 7.19 10.20 2.88
N TRP A 181 6.42 9.32 2.24
CA TRP A 181 5.58 9.69 1.10
C TRP A 181 4.46 10.64 1.49
N MET A 182 3.80 10.42 2.63
CA MET A 182 2.78 11.33 3.15
C MET A 182 3.35 12.73 3.37
N TYR A 183 4.53 12.84 3.97
CA TYR A 183 5.20 14.13 4.15
C TYR A 183 5.45 14.85 2.81
N LYS A 184 5.94 14.12 1.79
CA LYS A 184 6.16 14.67 0.44
C LYS A 184 4.84 15.12 -0.21
N ILE A 185 3.77 14.33 -0.09
CA ILE A 185 2.45 14.62 -0.65
C ILE A 185 1.82 15.83 0.05
N ALA A 186 1.84 15.88 1.38
CA ALA A 186 1.31 16.99 2.17
C ALA A 186 2.02 18.30 1.85
N ARG A 187 3.35 18.28 1.78
CA ARG A 187 4.15 19.45 1.39
C ARG A 187 3.81 19.92 -0.03
N GLY A 188 3.60 18.99 -0.96
CA GLY A 188 3.14 19.30 -2.32
C GLY A 188 1.77 19.97 -2.33
N CYS A 189 0.80 19.40 -1.62
CA CYS A 189 -0.56 19.95 -1.53
C CYS A 189 -0.58 21.32 -0.86
N TYR A 190 0.16 21.49 0.23
CA TYR A 190 0.26 22.78 0.93
C TYR A 190 0.77 23.89 0.01
N ARG A 191 1.79 23.63 -0.81
CA ARG A 191 2.32 24.62 -1.78
C ARG A 191 1.31 25.03 -2.85
N VAL A 192 0.45 24.10 -3.26
CA VAL A 192 -0.60 24.37 -4.25
C VAL A 192 -1.73 25.20 -3.62
N LEU A 193 -2.16 24.84 -2.41
CA LEU A 193 -3.25 25.51 -1.71
C LEU A 193 -2.89 26.91 -1.22
N THR A 194 -1.64 27.14 -0.82
CA THR A 194 -1.17 28.45 -0.31
C THR A 194 -0.62 29.38 -1.40
N GLY A 195 -0.64 28.98 -2.67
CA GLY A 195 -0.12 29.80 -3.78
C GLY A 195 1.41 30.03 -3.75
N ALA A 196 2.14 29.47 -2.79
CA ALA A 196 3.59 29.65 -2.64
C ALA A 196 4.40 29.14 -3.86
N GLY A 197 3.80 28.33 -4.73
CA GLY A 197 4.39 27.91 -6.01
C GLY A 197 4.22 28.89 -7.18
N GLN A 198 3.38 29.93 -7.06
CA GLN A 198 3.12 30.91 -8.12
C GLN A 198 3.99 32.18 -8.03
N MET A 199 4.57 32.49 -6.86
CA MET A 199 5.44 33.68 -6.68
C MET A 199 6.83 33.58 -7.31
N GLY A 200 7.24 32.41 -7.84
CA GLY A 200 8.59 32.18 -8.38
C GLY A 200 8.76 32.35 -9.89
N LYS A 201 7.70 32.71 -10.64
CA LYS A 201 7.75 32.84 -12.12
C LYS A 201 7.20 34.16 -12.63
N SER A 202 7.46 35.25 -11.92
CA SER A 202 7.29 36.60 -12.44
C SER A 202 8.61 37.34 -12.35
N LYS A 203 9.53 37.06 -13.27
CA LYS A 203 10.54 37.97 -13.81
C LYS A 203 10.94 37.48 -15.20
#